data_AF-A0A9E3ICR5-F1
#
_entry.id   AF-A0A9E3ICR5-F1
#
_cell.length_a   1.000
_cell.length_b   1.000
_cell.length_c   1.000
_cell.angle_alpha   90.00
_cell.angle_beta   90.00
_cell.angle_gamma   90.00
#
_symmetry.space_group_name_H-M   'P 1'
#
loop_
_entity.id
_entity.type
_entity.pdbx_description
1 polymer ?
#
loop_
_entity_poly.entity_id
_entity_poly.type
_entity_poly.pdbx_seq_one_letter_code
_entity_poly.pdbx_strand_id
1 'polypeptide(L)' 'MTKHIRVENADQSDFKVVVEVWDKGFPEGEPDKLAFTEKLDYPTAMSSPSVYLTGTRYVIVREAAAGE' A
#
# COMPACT_ATOMS: atom_id res chain seq x y z
N MET A 1 8.39 -10.30 -13.05
CA MET A 1 9.55 -9.72 -12.34
C MET A 1 9.01 -8.99 -11.12
N THR A 2 9.51 -9.31 -9.92
CA THR A 2 9.04 -8.72 -8.66
C THR A 2 9.85 -7.46 -8.34
N LYS A 3 9.19 -6.41 -7.86
CA LYS A 3 9.83 -5.16 -7.41
C LYS A 3 9.31 -4.80 -6.02
N HIS A 4 10.18 -4.80 -5.02
CA HIS A 4 9.79 -4.35 -3.67
C HIS A 4 9.73 -2.83 -3.61
N ILE A 5 8.76 -2.31 -2.86
CA ILE A 5 8.61 -0.88 -2.59
C ILE A 5 8.74 -0.69 -1.08
N ARG A 6 9.48 0.35 -0.68
CA ARG A 6 9.52 0.82 0.70
C ARG A 6 8.81 2.16 0.80
N VAL A 7 7.77 2.22 1.62
CA VAL A 7 7.07 3.44 2.02
C VAL A 7 7.36 3.68 3.49
N GLU A 8 7.54 4.93 3.88
CA GLU A 8 7.90 5.31 5.24
C GLU A 8 7.08 6.52 5.68
N ASN A 9 6.53 6.46 6.89
CA ASN A 9 5.96 7.62 7.56
C ASN A 9 7.09 8.36 8.30
N ALA A 10 7.79 9.25 7.59
CA ALA A 10 9.04 9.87 8.04
C ALA A 10 8.87 11.30 8.57
N ASP A 11 7.79 11.60 9.30
CA ASP A 11 7.59 12.90 9.93
C ASP A 11 6.96 12.81 11.34
N GLN A 12 6.78 13.98 11.96
CA GLN A 12 6.15 14.14 13.28
C GLN A 12 4.73 14.72 13.18
N SER A 13 4.17 14.78 11.98
CA SER A 13 2.82 15.30 11.77
C SER A 13 1.75 14.28 12.16
N ASP A 14 0.52 14.76 12.28
CA ASP A 14 -0.64 13.91 12.53
C ASP A 14 -1.07 13.12 11.29
N PHE A 15 -0.55 13.46 10.10
CA PHE A 15 -0.85 12.73 8.87
C PHE A 15 -0.23 11.33 8.92
N LYS A 16 -1.04 10.32 8.61
CA LYS A 16 -0.61 8.91 8.57
C LYS A 16 -0.69 8.40 7.14
N VAL A 17 0.19 7.47 6.80
CA VAL A 17 0.25 6.88 5.45
C VAL A 17 -0.43 5.53 5.46
N VAL A 18 -1.29 5.29 4.48
CA VAL A 18 -1.91 4.00 4.21
C VAL A 18 -1.40 3.48 2.89
N VAL A 19 -0.91 2.24 2.90
CA VAL A 19 -0.46 1.52 1.72
C VAL A 19 -1.46 0.41 1.43
N GLU A 20 -2.01 0.39 0.22
CA GLU A 20 -2.92 -0.67 -0.23
C GLU A 20 -2.26 -1.46 -1.34
N VAL A 21 -2.29 -2.78 -1.24
CA VAL A 21 -1.79 -3.68 -2.27
C VAL A 21 -2.98 -4.32 -2.97
N TRP A 22 -3.03 -4.17 -4.29
CA TRP A 22 -4.14 -4.60 -5.14
C TRP A 22 -3.67 -5.61 -6.18
N ASP A 23 -4.45 -6.68 -6.34
CA ASP A 23 -4.30 -7.65 -7.42
C ASP A 23 -5.23 -7.28 -8.57
N LYS A 24 -4.68 -7.23 -9.79
CA LYS A 24 -5.45 -7.00 -11.00
C LYS A 24 -6.42 -8.14 -11.24
N GLY A 25 -7.65 -7.82 -11.62
CA GLY A 25 -8.64 -8.81 -12.03
C GLY A 25 -8.15 -9.66 -13.20
N PHE A 26 -8.45 -10.97 -13.16
CA PHE A 26 -8.14 -11.91 -14.25
C PHE A 26 -9.28 -12.93 -14.40
N PRO A 27 -9.76 -13.25 -15.63
CA PRO A 27 -9.35 -12.69 -16.92
C PRO A 27 -9.65 -11.19 -17.07
N GLU A 28 -9.10 -10.56 -18.11
CA GLU A 28 -9.28 -9.12 -18.37
C GLU A 28 -10.78 -8.75 -18.37
N GLY A 29 -11.15 -7.74 -17.57
CA GLY A 29 -12.53 -7.34 -17.33
C GLY A 29 -13.08 -7.73 -15.97
N GLU A 30 -12.42 -8.65 -15.25
CA GLU A 30 -12.76 -8.91 -13.84
C GLU A 30 -12.36 -7.74 -12.93
N PRO A 31 -13.08 -7.51 -11.82
CA PRO A 31 -12.71 -6.48 -10.86
C PRO A 31 -11.37 -6.77 -10.16
N ASP A 32 -10.59 -5.72 -9.94
CA ASP A 32 -9.41 -5.76 -9.08
C ASP A 32 -9.81 -6.07 -7.63
N LYS A 33 -8.90 -6.74 -6.92
CA LYS A 33 -9.13 -7.17 -5.54
C LYS A 33 -8.08 -6.57 -4.62
N LEU A 34 -8.53 -5.94 -3.54
CA LEU A 34 -7.66 -5.53 -2.46
C LEU A 34 -7.07 -6.78 -1.80
N ALA A 35 -5.75 -6.94 -1.88
CA ALA A 35 -5.05 -8.04 -1.25
C ALA A 35 -4.89 -7.77 0.24
N PHE A 36 -4.36 -6.60 0.59
CA PHE A 36 -4.26 -6.13 1.97
C PHE A 36 -4.01 -4.62 2.04
N THR A 37 -4.27 -4.07 3.22
CA THR A 37 -3.92 -2.70 3.60
C THR A 37 -2.89 -2.74 4.72
N GLU A 38 -1.87 -1.91 4.61
CA GLU A 38 -0.84 -1.72 5.61
C GLU A 38 -0.85 -0.26 6.07
N LYS A 39 -1.20 -0.05 7.35
CA LYS A 39 -1.23 1.27 7.97
C LYS A 39 0.12 1.58 8.60
N LEU A 40 0.68 2.76 8.31
CA LEU A 40 1.94 3.25 8.86
C LEU A 40 1.66 4.31 9.94
N ASP A 41 1.14 3.84 11.08
CA ASP A 41 0.45 4.69 12.08
C ASP A 41 1.36 5.40 13.09
N TYR A 42 2.67 5.19 13.03
CA TYR A 42 3.62 5.83 13.94
C TYR A 42 4.82 6.41 13.19
N PRO A 43 5.51 7.43 13.76
CA PRO A 43 6.72 7.98 13.16
C PRO A 43 7.74 6.88 12.91
N THR A 44 8.37 6.89 11.74
CA THR A 44 9.32 5.87 11.25
C THR A 44 8.72 4.50 10.93
N ALA A 45 7.39 4.36 10.96
CA ALA A 45 6.74 3.15 10.45
C ALA A 45 7.11 2.95 8.97
N MET A 46 7.53 1.73 8.64
CA MET A 46 7.96 1.36 7.30
C MET A 46 7.14 0.19 6.80
N SER A 47 6.85 0.19 5.51
CA SER A 47 6.14 -0.90 4.85
C SER A 47 6.93 -2.21 4.90
N SER A 48 6.21 -3.31 5.08
CA SER A 48 6.76 -4.66 5.09
C SER A 48 7.29 -5.09 3.72
N PRO A 49 8.15 -6.14 3.66
CA PRO A 49 8.58 -6.73 2.39
C PRO A 49 7.43 -7.27 1.53
N SER A 50 6.23 -7.44 2.08
CA SER A 50 5.02 -7.87 1.38
C SER A 50 4.50 -6.81 0.40
N VAL A 51 4.93 -5.56 0.52
CA VAL A 51 4.64 -4.49 -0.43
C VAL A 51 5.56 -4.62 -1.64
N TYR A 52 5.04 -5.23 -2.70
CA TYR A 52 5.75 -5.42 -3.95
C TYR A 52 4.82 -5.33 -5.16
N LEU A 53 5.40 -4.95 -6.31
CA LEU A 53 4.74 -4.95 -7.61
C LEU A 53 5.08 -6.19 -8.41
N THR A 54 4.12 -6.61 -9.22
CA THR A 54 4.30 -7.58 -10.32
C THR A 54 3.52 -7.08 -11.54
N GLY A 55 3.49 -7.83 -12.65
CA GLY A 55 2.65 -7.47 -13.80
C GLY A 55 1.14 -7.45 -13.46
N THR A 56 0.74 -8.23 -12.44
CA THR A 56 -0.64 -8.44 -11.99
C THR A 56 -0.94 -7.78 -10.66
N ARG A 57 -0.03 -6.96 -10.11
CA ARG A 57 -0.17 -6.35 -8.80
C ARG A 57 0.28 -4.90 -8.83
N TYR A 58 -0.49 -4.03 -8.20
CA TYR A 58 -0.16 -2.61 -8.03
C TYR A 58 -0.33 -2.17 -6.58
N VAL A 59 0.17 -0.98 -6.27
CA VAL A 59 0.11 -0.38 -4.93
C VAL A 59 -0.52 1.00 -5.05
N ILE A 60 -1.40 1.34 -4.11
CA ILE A 60 -1.91 2.69 -3.90
C ILE A 60 -1.31 3.19 -2.58
N VAL A 61 -0.73 4.38 -2.59
CA VAL A 61 -0.23 5.07 -1.39
C VAL A 61 -1.03 6.34 -1.21
N ARG A 62 -1.64 6.51 -0.04
CA ARG A 62 -2.48 7.66 0.29
C ARG A 62 -2.30 8.09 1.74
N GLU A 63 -2.70 9.31 2.05
CA GLU A 63 -2.90 9.72 3.44
C GLU A 63 -4.14 9.02 4.02
N ALA A 64 -4.08 8.69 5.30
CA ALA A 64 -5.25 8.28 6.08
C ALA A 64 -6.27 9.41 6.11
N ALA A 65 -7.55 9.07 5.97
CA ALA A 65 -8.60 10.05 6.21
C ALA A 65 -8.57 10.49 7.67
N ALA A 66 -8.93 11.75 7.95
CA ALA A 66 -8.99 12.24 9.33
C ALA A 66 -9.95 11.37 10.16
N GLY A 67 -9.40 10.64 11.14
CA GLY A 67 -10.15 9.78 12.07
C GLY A 67 -10.13 8.27 11.81
N GLU A 68 -9.29 7.78 10.88
CA GLU A 68 -9.06 6.34 10.61
C GLU A 68 -7.87 5.73 11.39
#